data_AF-A0A511MVS2-F1
#
_entry.id   AF-A0A511MVS2-F1
#
_cell.length_a   1.000
_cell.length_b   1.000
_cell.length_c   1.000
_cell.angle_alpha   90.00
_cell.angle_beta   90.00
_cell.angle_gamma   90.00
#
_symmetry.space_group_name_H-M   'P 1'
#
loop_
_entity.id
_entity.type
_entity.pdbx_description
1 polymer ?
#
loop_
_entity_poly.entity_id
_entity_poly.type
_entity_poly.pdbx_seq_one_letter_code
_entity_poly.pdbx_strand_id
1 'polypeptide(L)'
;MLIRKGGLTCLLLTCLLASCTSTTPEEQQRFKTLGVLDLTVGDAAGVKPQSFTLASIQLKVLGSTSHDANGYRYITSTYQIRNASSTGTPSPTPRTNVTFLAVDTTSTLSDTAVRTMKKADGTAANPALATQVLPSGNFAGDGSFSSSQSMQVFDASETSSLSGLPSSIQTVLPYGFVVDRTGGGRTLDANPASNDYQGTVSLSVKVPLQTPIENTPKSVTLTMIYVEDSINQVTESLEEKQLGSSGLAARVAAAGASRVNVFPGSAYTGTSRTLCSVPISGGATPAYLINQTQKPQIWPTFSAQGTLPVPTTPVLASYCDDQAGPVLSGSTPQNQLVIQALQTGKRLSAFNSFNAGTFSQTGGQWRYTPTVGAPFKPGEEVEVTAVGGSAALSATQRFRITGAAEGATGFNAPTTITTGDTPWSVALGDLNGDGRLDMIHPHYGGSRWASGWAMEMGLFRLPPM
;
A
#
# COMPACT_ATOMS: atom_id res chain seq x y z
N MET A 1 38.34 59.14 0.17
CA MET A 1 36.98 59.52 0.61
C MET A 1 36.34 58.29 1.25
N LEU A 2 36.46 58.19 2.57
CA LEU A 2 35.73 57.24 3.42
C LEU A 2 34.28 57.74 3.56
N ILE A 3 33.30 56.83 3.56
CA ILE A 3 32.11 56.98 4.41
C ILE A 3 31.81 55.62 5.06
N ARG A 4 31.81 55.62 6.39
CA ARG A 4 31.34 54.54 7.27
C ARG A 4 30.08 55.03 8.00
N LYS A 5 29.25 54.04 8.38
CA LYS A 5 28.27 53.95 9.49
C LYS A 5 26.78 54.10 9.18
N GLY A 6 26.04 53.10 9.69
CA GLY A 6 24.60 52.89 9.70
C GLY A 6 24.36 51.42 9.38
N GLY A 7 24.49 50.46 10.30
CA GLY A 7 23.68 50.32 11.51
C GLY A 7 22.47 49.45 11.16
N LEU A 8 22.58 48.12 11.27
CA LEU A 8 21.41 47.25 11.34
C LEU A 8 21.67 46.09 12.29
N THR A 9 20.88 46.12 13.35
CA THR A 9 20.82 45.22 14.49
C THR A 9 20.29 43.86 14.07
N CYS A 10 20.83 42.82 14.68
CA CYS A 10 20.45 41.42 14.57
C CYS A 10 18.97 41.22 14.94
N LEU A 11 18.16 40.67 14.02
CA LEU A 11 16.86 40.07 14.36
C LEU A 11 17.01 38.56 14.18
N LEU A 12 17.04 37.84 15.30
CA LEU A 12 16.84 36.39 15.32
C LEU A 12 15.46 36.10 14.73
N LEU A 13 15.41 35.43 13.58
CA LEU A 13 14.22 34.70 13.15
C LEU A 13 14.51 33.21 13.31
N THR A 14 14.02 32.67 14.42
CA THR A 14 13.86 31.24 14.68
C THR A 14 13.09 30.62 13.52
N CYS A 15 13.80 29.86 12.67
CA CYS A 15 13.19 29.00 11.67
C CYS A 15 12.51 27.84 12.42
N LEU A 16 11.21 27.99 12.69
CA LEU A 16 10.37 26.92 13.22
C LEU A 16 10.30 25.81 12.16
N LEU A 17 10.65 24.59 12.56
CA LEU A 17 10.47 23.36 11.80
C LEU A 17 8.97 23.18 11.50
N ALA A 18 8.51 23.72 10.37
CA ALA A 18 7.23 23.36 9.79
C ALA A 18 7.47 22.19 8.85
N SER A 19 7.22 20.98 9.36
CA SER A 19 7.04 19.78 8.56
C SER A 19 6.03 20.07 7.45
N CYS A 20 6.44 19.91 6.20
CA CYS A 20 5.59 20.14 5.04
C CYS A 20 4.64 18.95 4.86
N THR A 21 3.61 18.85 5.71
CA THR A 21 2.44 17.99 5.45
C THR A 21 1.36 18.87 4.82
N SER A 22 1.28 18.90 3.50
CA SER A 22 0.24 19.63 2.78
C SER A 22 -1.06 18.82 2.80
N THR A 23 -1.71 18.71 3.95
CA THR A 23 -3.12 18.32 4.00
C THR A 23 -3.97 19.52 3.59
N THR A 24 -4.91 19.30 2.68
CA THR A 24 -5.79 20.39 2.23
C THR A 24 -6.73 20.80 3.37
N PRO A 25 -7.22 22.06 3.43
CA PRO A 25 -8.13 22.51 4.49
C PRO A 25 -9.41 21.65 4.64
N GLU A 26 -9.84 20.99 3.56
CA GLU A 26 -11.00 20.09 3.53
C GLU A 26 -10.71 18.76 4.27
N GLU A 27 -9.45 18.31 4.29
CA GLU A 27 -9.01 17.09 4.95
C GLU A 27 -8.91 17.24 6.48
N GLN A 28 -8.73 18.47 6.98
CA GLN A 28 -8.68 18.78 8.42
C GLN A 28 -10.06 18.72 9.13
N GLN A 29 -11.17 18.66 8.39
CA GLN A 29 -12.53 18.54 8.96
C GLN A 29 -13.28 17.29 8.47
N ARG A 30 -12.57 16.31 7.89
CA ARG A 30 -13.19 15.16 7.22
C ARG A 30 -14.11 14.36 8.14
N PHE A 31 -13.63 14.08 9.35
CA PHE A 31 -14.29 13.19 10.30
C PHE A 31 -14.89 13.97 11.47
N LYS A 32 -16.14 13.63 11.81
CA LYS A 32 -16.83 14.13 12.98
C LYS A 32 -17.11 12.99 13.95
N THR A 33 -16.39 12.96 15.06
CA THR A 33 -16.53 11.92 16.10
C THR A 33 -17.87 12.00 16.80
N LEU A 34 -18.57 10.85 16.87
CA LEU A 34 -19.87 10.72 17.52
C LEU A 34 -19.79 9.97 18.86
N GLY A 35 -18.79 9.10 19.01
CA GLY A 35 -18.51 8.42 20.27
C GLY A 35 -17.55 7.24 20.12
N VAL A 36 -17.39 6.49 21.21
CA VAL A 36 -16.55 5.29 21.32
C VAL A 36 -17.41 4.14 21.81
N LEU A 37 -17.15 2.92 21.32
CA LEU A 37 -17.77 1.71 21.84
C LEU A 37 -16.88 0.48 21.62
N ASP A 38 -17.23 -0.60 22.29
CA ASP A 38 -16.67 -1.93 22.02
C ASP A 38 -17.66 -2.77 21.23
N LEU A 39 -17.20 -3.35 20.12
CA LEU A 39 -17.98 -4.24 19.27
C LEU A 39 -17.40 -5.64 19.28
N THR A 40 -18.24 -6.62 19.62
CA THR A 40 -17.87 -8.04 19.57
C THR A 40 -18.21 -8.62 18.21
N VAL A 41 -17.20 -9.17 17.54
CA VAL A 41 -17.31 -9.93 16.30
C VAL A 41 -17.21 -11.41 16.64
N GLY A 42 -18.25 -12.19 16.28
CA GLY A 42 -18.35 -13.63 16.56
C GLY A 42 -19.07 -14.00 17.85
N ASP A 43 -19.40 -15.29 17.96
CA ASP A 43 -20.14 -15.88 19.08
C ASP A 43 -19.28 -16.94 19.77
N ALA A 44 -18.91 -16.68 21.01
CA ALA A 44 -18.27 -17.61 21.93
C ALA A 44 -19.16 -17.83 23.15
N ALA A 45 -18.96 -18.91 23.90
CA ALA A 45 -19.69 -19.13 25.14
C ALA A 45 -19.52 -17.93 26.08
N GLY A 46 -20.65 -17.33 26.50
CA GLY A 46 -20.67 -16.16 27.38
C GLY A 46 -20.27 -14.81 26.75
N VAL A 47 -19.80 -14.77 25.50
CA VAL A 47 -19.41 -13.52 24.81
C VAL A 47 -19.96 -13.50 23.40
N LYS A 48 -20.98 -12.66 23.18
CA LYS A 48 -21.73 -12.55 21.93
C LYS A 48 -21.87 -11.10 21.50
N PRO A 49 -22.13 -10.82 20.21
CA PRO A 49 -22.49 -9.48 19.75
C PRO A 49 -23.74 -9.00 20.50
N GLN A 50 -23.74 -7.75 20.95
CA GLN A 50 -24.85 -7.14 21.69
C GLN A 50 -25.46 -5.99 20.90
N SER A 51 -26.75 -5.75 21.12
CA SER A 51 -27.39 -4.54 20.60
C SER A 51 -27.04 -3.37 21.51
N PHE A 52 -26.82 -2.19 20.94
CA PHE A 52 -26.42 -1.00 21.67
C PHE A 52 -27.36 0.16 21.37
N THR A 53 -27.64 0.98 22.39
CA THR A 53 -28.28 2.28 22.20
C THR A 53 -27.28 3.34 22.63
N LEU A 54 -26.75 4.08 21.66
CA LEU A 54 -25.70 5.08 21.86
C LEU A 54 -26.31 6.48 21.82
N ALA A 55 -25.52 7.50 22.17
CA ALA A 55 -26.00 8.88 22.23
C ALA A 55 -26.62 9.36 20.91
N SER A 56 -26.15 8.85 19.77
CA SER A 56 -26.48 9.34 18.43
C SER A 56 -26.94 8.29 17.42
N ILE A 57 -26.76 6.99 17.72
CA ILE A 57 -27.20 5.87 16.88
C ILE A 57 -27.64 4.67 17.74
N GLN A 58 -28.45 3.78 17.18
CA GLN A 58 -28.78 2.47 17.76
C GLN A 58 -28.29 1.35 16.85
N LEU A 59 -27.72 0.31 17.45
CA LEU A 59 -27.22 -0.88 16.79
C LEU A 59 -28.07 -2.07 17.22
N LYS A 60 -28.60 -2.81 16.25
CA LYS A 60 -29.33 -4.06 16.48
C LYS A 60 -28.58 -5.21 15.83
N VAL A 61 -28.28 -6.24 16.61
CA VAL A 61 -27.60 -7.44 16.07
C VAL A 61 -28.53 -8.15 15.09
N LEU A 62 -28.03 -8.39 13.88
CA LEU A 62 -28.71 -9.22 12.88
C LEU A 62 -28.26 -10.68 12.96
N GLY A 63 -26.96 -10.91 13.21
CA GLY A 63 -26.43 -12.26 13.35
C GLY A 63 -24.92 -12.30 13.27
N SER A 64 -24.36 -13.51 13.35
CA SER A 64 -22.92 -13.75 13.17
C SER A 64 -22.66 -15.08 12.50
N THR A 65 -21.59 -15.11 11.71
CA THR A 65 -21.14 -16.28 10.97
C THR A 65 -19.64 -16.46 11.17
N SER A 66 -19.18 -17.70 11.02
CA SER A 66 -17.75 -17.98 10.96
C SER A 66 -17.49 -19.22 10.14
N HIS A 67 -16.35 -19.24 9.46
CA HIS A 67 -15.88 -20.38 8.68
C HIS A 67 -14.36 -20.34 8.60
N ASP A 68 -13.76 -21.49 8.28
CA ASP A 68 -12.32 -21.65 8.21
C ASP A 68 -11.92 -21.82 6.73
N ALA A 69 -10.97 -21.01 6.26
CA ALA A 69 -10.47 -21.05 4.89
C ALA A 69 -9.05 -20.47 4.83
N ASN A 70 -8.21 -21.01 3.94
CA ASN A 70 -6.86 -20.49 3.67
C ASN A 70 -5.96 -20.30 4.91
N GLY A 71 -6.12 -21.15 5.93
CA GLY A 71 -5.35 -21.06 7.18
C GLY A 71 -5.86 -20.01 8.18
N TYR A 72 -7.02 -19.40 7.92
CA TYR A 72 -7.67 -18.43 8.80
C TYR A 72 -9.09 -18.86 9.17
N ARG A 73 -9.56 -18.39 10.32
CA ARG A 73 -10.98 -18.32 10.67
C ARG A 73 -11.50 -16.93 10.38
N TYR A 74 -12.44 -16.84 9.45
CA TYR A 74 -13.19 -15.62 9.16
C TYR A 74 -14.38 -15.56 10.11
N ILE A 75 -14.58 -14.40 10.73
CA ILE A 75 -15.63 -14.16 11.72
C ILE A 75 -16.32 -12.86 11.32
N THR A 76 -17.64 -12.92 11.14
CA THR A 76 -18.43 -11.75 10.75
C THR A 76 -19.60 -11.57 11.70
N SER A 77 -19.83 -10.34 12.14
CA SER A 77 -21.02 -9.92 12.88
C SER A 77 -21.69 -8.77 12.15
N THR A 78 -22.99 -8.89 11.90
CA THR A 78 -23.76 -7.88 11.18
C THR A 78 -24.72 -7.17 12.12
N TYR A 79 -24.75 -5.85 12.02
CA TYR A 79 -25.62 -4.97 12.78
C TYR A 79 -26.47 -4.14 11.84
N GLN A 80 -27.74 -3.96 12.19
CA GLN A 80 -28.56 -2.91 11.61
C GLN A 80 -28.40 -1.63 12.42
N ILE A 81 -28.44 -0.48 11.75
CA ILE A 81 -28.17 0.83 12.33
C ILE A 81 -29.38 1.74 12.15
N ARG A 82 -29.76 2.44 13.23
CA ARG A 82 -30.82 3.43 13.24
C ARG A 82 -30.28 4.78 13.74
N ASN A 83 -30.69 5.86 13.07
CA ASN A 83 -30.35 7.23 13.43
C ASN A 83 -31.24 7.75 14.57
N ALA A 84 -30.95 7.31 15.79
CA ALA A 84 -31.70 7.67 16.99
C ALA A 84 -30.81 7.64 18.23
N SER A 85 -31.21 8.38 19.27
CA SER A 85 -30.49 8.44 20.53
C SER A 85 -30.69 7.18 21.39
N SER A 86 -30.01 7.16 22.54
CA SER A 86 -30.05 6.03 23.47
C SER A 86 -31.45 5.78 24.05
N THR A 87 -32.29 6.82 24.12
CA THR A 87 -33.69 6.76 24.57
C THR A 87 -34.68 6.41 23.45
N GLY A 88 -34.19 6.16 22.22
CA GLY A 88 -35.01 5.85 21.06
C GLY A 88 -35.56 7.06 20.33
N THR A 89 -35.26 8.28 20.81
CA THR A 89 -35.67 9.53 20.16
C THR A 89 -34.96 9.66 18.81
N PRO A 90 -35.69 9.75 17.69
CA PRO A 90 -35.07 9.80 16.38
C PRO A 90 -34.37 11.15 16.16
N SER A 91 -33.24 11.15 15.44
CA SER A 91 -32.49 12.38 15.15
C SER A 91 -33.17 13.19 14.06
N PRO A 92 -33.38 14.51 14.22
CA PRO A 92 -33.92 15.37 13.17
C PRO A 92 -32.91 15.66 12.06
N THR A 93 -31.63 15.36 12.29
CA THR A 93 -30.57 15.54 11.31
C THR A 93 -30.21 14.18 10.69
N PRO A 94 -30.18 14.06 9.35
CA PRO A 94 -29.65 12.86 8.67
C PRO A 94 -28.19 12.63 9.06
N ARG A 95 -27.74 11.37 8.99
CA ARG A 95 -26.33 11.03 9.20
C ARG A 95 -25.74 10.44 7.94
N THR A 96 -24.62 10.98 7.50
CA THR A 96 -23.99 10.55 6.25
C THR A 96 -22.73 9.77 6.55
N ASN A 97 -22.59 8.62 5.89
CA ASN A 97 -21.36 7.84 5.79
C ASN A 97 -20.76 7.53 7.17
N VAL A 98 -21.64 7.04 8.06
CA VAL A 98 -21.26 6.63 9.40
C VAL A 98 -20.23 5.51 9.28
N THR A 99 -19.06 5.73 9.86
CA THR A 99 -17.91 4.83 9.77
C THR A 99 -17.39 4.51 11.15
N PHE A 100 -17.19 3.23 11.44
CA PHE A 100 -16.55 2.74 12.65
C PHE A 100 -15.05 2.61 12.39
N LEU A 101 -14.22 3.41 13.05
CA LEU A 101 -12.77 3.37 12.92
C LEU A 101 -12.16 2.65 14.10
N ALA A 102 -11.21 1.76 13.82
CA ALA A 102 -10.46 1.02 14.81
C ALA A 102 -9.56 1.97 15.61
N VAL A 103 -9.53 1.80 16.94
CA VAL A 103 -8.68 2.62 17.80
C VAL A 103 -7.93 1.79 18.82
N ASP A 104 -6.72 2.24 19.09
CA ASP A 104 -5.88 1.75 20.15
C ASP A 104 -6.06 2.60 21.42
N THR A 105 -6.07 1.95 22.57
CA THR A 105 -6.27 2.52 23.90
C THR A 105 -5.37 1.81 24.90
N THR A 106 -5.26 2.35 26.12
CA THR A 106 -4.54 1.65 27.21
C THR A 106 -5.14 0.30 27.61
N SER A 107 -6.35 -0.03 27.14
CA SER A 107 -7.07 -1.27 27.45
C SER A 107 -7.08 -2.29 26.32
N THR A 108 -6.55 -1.92 25.15
CA THR A 108 -6.42 -2.82 24.01
C THR A 108 -5.10 -3.59 24.07
N LEU A 109 -5.06 -4.71 23.35
CA LEU A 109 -3.96 -5.66 23.37
C LEU A 109 -2.94 -5.28 22.29
N SER A 110 -1.66 -5.19 22.67
CA SER A 110 -0.53 -5.04 21.74
C SER A 110 -0.69 -3.88 20.75
N ASP A 111 -1.14 -2.72 21.25
CA ASP A 111 -1.40 -1.51 20.48
C ASP A 111 -2.41 -1.68 19.32
N THR A 112 -3.23 -2.74 19.33
CA THR A 112 -4.25 -3.00 18.30
C THR A 112 -5.60 -2.41 18.71
N ALA A 113 -6.64 -2.58 17.90
CA ALA A 113 -8.02 -2.32 18.36
C ALA A 113 -8.62 -3.49 19.16
N VAL A 114 -7.93 -4.62 19.29
CA VAL A 114 -8.47 -5.81 19.96
C VAL A 114 -8.43 -5.61 21.46
N ARG A 115 -9.58 -5.61 22.11
CA ARG A 115 -9.72 -5.54 23.57
C ARG A 115 -9.69 -6.92 24.21
N THR A 116 -10.43 -7.87 23.66
CA THR A 116 -10.43 -9.27 24.14
C THR A 116 -10.66 -10.26 23.01
N MET A 117 -10.21 -11.50 23.20
CA MET A 117 -10.49 -12.63 22.31
C MET A 117 -10.88 -13.85 23.14
N LYS A 118 -11.93 -14.55 22.72
CA LYS A 118 -12.41 -15.76 23.39
C LYS A 118 -12.39 -16.96 22.44
N LYS A 119 -12.03 -18.12 22.99
CA LYS A 119 -12.22 -19.43 22.34
C LYS A 119 -13.69 -19.82 22.36
N ALA A 120 -14.05 -20.90 21.65
CA ALA A 120 -15.42 -21.39 21.60
C ALA A 120 -16.01 -21.69 22.99
N ASP A 121 -15.18 -22.18 23.91
CA ASP A 121 -15.54 -22.49 25.31
C ASP A 121 -15.72 -21.25 26.22
N GLY A 122 -15.50 -20.03 25.71
CA GLY A 122 -15.64 -18.77 26.45
C GLY A 122 -14.41 -18.37 27.28
N THR A 123 -13.40 -19.24 27.35
CA THR A 123 -12.12 -18.91 27.99
C THR A 123 -11.28 -18.00 27.07
N ALA A 124 -10.32 -17.28 27.66
CA ALA A 124 -9.49 -16.35 26.91
C ALA A 124 -8.62 -17.07 25.87
N ALA A 125 -8.51 -16.49 24.68
CA ALA A 125 -7.52 -16.92 23.68
C ALA A 125 -6.16 -16.25 23.94
N ASN A 126 -5.11 -16.71 23.25
CA ASN A 126 -3.77 -16.15 23.39
C ASN A 126 -3.76 -14.65 22.97
N PRO A 127 -3.41 -13.71 23.88
CA PRO A 127 -3.41 -12.29 23.56
C PRO A 127 -2.39 -11.90 22.48
N ALA A 128 -1.33 -12.69 22.27
CA ALA A 128 -0.34 -12.44 21.22
C ALA A 128 -0.90 -12.57 19.80
N LEU A 129 -2.11 -13.13 19.63
CA LEU A 129 -2.80 -13.17 18.34
C LEU A 129 -3.41 -11.82 17.94
N ALA A 130 -3.47 -10.83 18.85
CA ALA A 130 -4.11 -9.54 18.59
C ALA A 130 -3.52 -8.82 17.36
N THR A 131 -2.18 -8.85 17.20
CA THR A 131 -1.47 -8.27 16.04
C THR A 131 -1.66 -9.06 14.75
N GLN A 132 -2.32 -10.21 14.80
CA GLN A 132 -2.62 -11.07 13.66
C GLN A 132 -4.12 -11.10 13.33
N VAL A 133 -4.95 -10.37 14.07
CA VAL A 133 -6.36 -10.17 13.73
C VAL A 133 -6.44 -9.12 12.63
N LEU A 134 -6.78 -9.57 11.41
CA LEU A 134 -6.83 -8.69 10.25
C LEU A 134 -8.29 -8.31 9.93
N PRO A 135 -8.60 -7.04 9.63
CA PRO A 135 -9.87 -6.70 9.01
C PRO A 135 -9.99 -7.43 7.66
N SER A 136 -11.20 -7.87 7.33
CA SER A 136 -11.49 -8.66 6.14
C SER A 136 -12.73 -8.13 5.44
N GLY A 137 -12.86 -8.41 4.14
CA GLY A 137 -14.15 -8.34 3.47
C GLY A 137 -15.12 -9.38 4.05
N ASN A 138 -16.43 -9.21 3.80
CA ASN A 138 -17.47 -10.19 4.13
C ASN A 138 -17.42 -11.37 3.15
N PHE A 139 -16.31 -12.11 3.25
CA PHE A 139 -16.03 -13.34 2.52
C PHE A 139 -16.87 -14.47 3.09
N ALA A 140 -17.46 -15.30 2.24
CA ALA A 140 -18.20 -16.47 2.62
C ALA A 140 -17.35 -17.73 2.42
N GLY A 141 -17.61 -18.77 3.23
CA GLY A 141 -16.85 -20.02 3.19
C GLY A 141 -17.05 -20.86 1.93
N ASP A 142 -17.99 -20.48 1.06
CA ASP A 142 -18.19 -21.04 -0.28
C ASP A 142 -17.33 -20.34 -1.35
N GLY A 143 -16.45 -19.41 -0.94
CA GLY A 143 -15.62 -18.63 -1.85
C GLY A 143 -16.32 -17.43 -2.48
N SER A 144 -17.56 -17.12 -2.07
CA SER A 144 -18.31 -15.96 -2.55
C SER A 144 -18.14 -14.73 -1.64
N PHE A 145 -18.60 -13.59 -2.12
CA PHE A 145 -18.71 -12.37 -1.32
C PHE A 145 -20.17 -11.95 -1.16
N SER A 146 -20.49 -11.41 0.01
CA SER A 146 -21.67 -10.57 0.13
C SER A 146 -21.49 -9.33 -0.76
N SER A 147 -22.55 -8.94 -1.47
CA SER A 147 -22.61 -7.65 -2.19
C SER A 147 -22.47 -6.46 -1.24
N SER A 148 -22.76 -6.66 0.05
CA SER A 148 -22.55 -5.68 1.13
C SER A 148 -21.22 -5.97 1.83
N GLN A 149 -20.17 -5.25 1.45
CA GLN A 149 -18.90 -5.23 2.16
C GLN A 149 -18.72 -3.89 2.85
N SER A 150 -18.52 -3.94 4.16
CA SER A 150 -18.36 -2.74 4.97
C SER A 150 -16.92 -2.37 5.26
N MET A 151 -15.93 -3.23 4.96
CA MET A 151 -14.53 -2.93 5.26
C MET A 151 -14.07 -1.65 4.54
N GLN A 152 -13.39 -0.78 5.28
CA GLN A 152 -12.66 0.35 4.75
C GLN A 152 -11.25 0.41 5.29
N VAL A 153 -10.33 0.85 4.44
CA VAL A 153 -8.97 1.24 4.84
C VAL A 153 -8.68 2.67 4.38
N PHE A 154 -7.78 3.31 5.08
CA PHE A 154 -7.45 4.73 4.93
C PHE A 154 -5.94 4.88 4.72
N ASP A 155 -5.52 6.03 4.24
CA ASP A 155 -4.13 6.44 4.43
C ASP A 155 -3.90 6.78 5.91
N ALA A 156 -2.72 6.47 6.43
CA ALA A 156 -2.38 6.78 7.81
C ALA A 156 -2.41 8.30 8.11
N SER A 157 -2.16 9.15 7.11
CA SER A 157 -2.29 10.61 7.25
C SER A 157 -3.73 11.05 7.48
N GLU A 158 -4.71 10.31 6.95
CA GLU A 158 -6.13 10.64 7.06
C GLU A 158 -6.65 10.39 8.48
N THR A 159 -6.20 9.31 9.13
CA THR A 159 -6.68 8.98 10.48
C THR A 159 -5.88 9.68 11.58
N SER A 160 -4.64 10.09 11.29
CA SER A 160 -3.84 10.87 12.23
C SER A 160 -4.27 12.35 12.34
N SER A 161 -5.09 12.84 11.40
CA SER A 161 -5.63 14.20 11.44
C SER A 161 -6.86 14.37 12.34
N LEU A 162 -7.44 13.28 12.86
CA LEU A 162 -8.58 13.35 13.77
C LEU A 162 -8.19 14.05 15.08
N SER A 163 -9.00 15.01 15.50
CA SER A 163 -8.83 15.77 16.74
C SER A 163 -10.08 15.68 17.63
N GLY A 164 -9.97 16.14 18.88
CA GLY A 164 -11.09 16.11 19.84
C GLY A 164 -11.46 14.71 20.34
N LEU A 165 -10.53 13.76 20.26
CA LEU A 165 -10.72 12.40 20.74
C LEU A 165 -10.58 12.32 22.28
N PRO A 166 -11.32 11.43 22.95
CA PRO A 166 -11.11 11.16 24.37
C PRO A 166 -9.66 10.78 24.67
N SER A 167 -9.14 11.19 25.83
CA SER A 167 -7.75 10.92 26.25
C SER A 167 -7.43 9.43 26.43
N SER A 168 -8.45 8.56 26.42
CA SER A 168 -8.27 7.10 26.42
C SER A 168 -7.77 6.55 25.09
N ILE A 169 -7.91 7.30 23.99
CA ILE A 169 -7.47 6.90 22.65
C ILE A 169 -6.01 7.30 22.48
N GLN A 170 -5.16 6.30 22.22
CA GLN A 170 -3.74 6.48 21.95
C GLN A 170 -3.50 6.69 20.46
N THR A 171 -4.13 5.87 19.59
CA THR A 171 -3.95 5.93 18.14
C THR A 171 -5.27 5.62 17.42
N VAL A 172 -5.57 6.33 16.34
CA VAL A 172 -6.62 5.93 15.38
C VAL A 172 -5.97 5.13 14.25
N LEU A 173 -6.36 3.87 14.13
CA LEU A 173 -5.80 2.95 13.15
C LEU A 173 -6.50 3.15 11.79
N PRO A 174 -5.77 3.09 10.66
CA PRO A 174 -6.29 3.41 9.32
C PRO A 174 -7.15 2.28 8.71
N TYR A 175 -8.03 1.68 9.51
CA TYR A 175 -9.03 0.73 9.04
C TYR A 175 -10.31 0.80 9.87
N GLY A 176 -11.39 0.31 9.28
CA GLY A 176 -12.71 0.39 9.89
C GLY A 176 -13.80 -0.30 9.09
N PHE A 177 -15.05 -0.03 9.47
CA PHE A 177 -16.23 -0.56 8.81
C PHE A 177 -17.27 0.54 8.61
N VAL A 178 -17.77 0.70 7.39
CA VAL A 178 -18.72 1.72 7.01
C VAL A 178 -20.15 1.18 6.97
N VAL A 179 -21.12 1.99 7.37
CA VAL A 179 -22.55 1.67 7.28
C VAL A 179 -23.03 1.82 5.84
N ASP A 180 -23.56 0.75 5.27
CA ASP A 180 -24.31 0.75 4.02
C ASP A 180 -25.80 1.03 4.30
N ARG A 181 -26.48 1.75 3.41
CA ARG A 181 -27.93 1.90 3.51
C ARG A 181 -28.64 0.81 2.72
N THR A 182 -29.71 0.26 3.30
CA THR A 182 -30.67 -0.60 2.61
C THR A 182 -31.29 0.18 1.45
N GLY A 183 -31.13 -0.29 0.21
CA GLY A 183 -31.55 0.42 -1.00
C GLY A 183 -30.47 1.31 -1.64
N GLY A 184 -29.24 1.33 -1.12
CA GLY A 184 -28.11 2.04 -1.70
C GLY A 184 -27.81 3.40 -1.05
N GLY A 185 -26.58 3.86 -1.21
CA GLY A 185 -26.06 5.09 -0.60
C GLY A 185 -25.52 4.92 0.82
N ARG A 186 -25.16 6.06 1.42
CA ARG A 186 -24.48 6.15 2.73
C ARG A 186 -25.23 7.00 3.76
N THR A 187 -26.44 7.48 3.43
CA THR A 187 -27.19 8.42 4.28
C THR A 187 -28.30 7.70 5.05
N LEU A 188 -28.27 7.81 6.38
CA LEU A 188 -29.39 7.44 7.25
C LEU A 188 -30.32 8.63 7.37
N ASP A 189 -31.63 8.39 7.22
CA ASP A 189 -32.59 9.48 7.14
C ASP A 189 -32.74 10.20 8.49
N ALA A 190 -33.25 11.43 8.42
CA ALA A 190 -33.78 12.11 9.59
C ALA A 190 -35.09 11.46 10.03
N ASN A 191 -35.34 11.51 11.34
CA ASN A 191 -36.59 11.11 11.96
C ASN A 191 -37.05 9.66 11.66
N PRO A 192 -36.18 8.63 11.72
CA PRO A 192 -36.59 7.26 11.41
C PRO A 192 -37.65 6.74 12.41
N ALA A 193 -38.62 5.97 11.91
CA ALA A 193 -39.58 5.30 12.78
C ALA A 193 -38.90 4.31 13.74
N SER A 194 -39.58 3.91 14.82
CA SER A 194 -38.98 3.13 15.93
C SER A 194 -38.32 1.81 15.49
N ASN A 195 -38.84 1.18 14.44
CA ASN A 195 -38.34 -0.09 13.89
C ASN A 195 -37.59 0.08 12.56
N ASP A 196 -37.34 1.32 12.13
CA ASP A 196 -36.74 1.62 10.85
C ASP A 196 -35.21 1.66 10.96
N TYR A 197 -34.59 0.49 10.86
CA TYR A 197 -33.15 0.32 10.82
C TYR A 197 -32.67 0.26 9.37
N GLN A 198 -32.40 1.43 8.81
CA GLN A 198 -32.06 1.60 7.40
C GLN A 198 -30.61 1.22 7.10
N GLY A 199 -29.70 1.36 8.07
CA GLY A 199 -28.29 1.05 7.90
C GLY A 199 -27.96 -0.40 8.19
N THR A 200 -26.93 -0.94 7.54
CA THR A 200 -26.32 -2.23 7.84
C THR A 200 -24.81 -2.10 7.83
N VAL A 201 -24.14 -2.71 8.79
CA VAL A 201 -22.67 -2.82 8.82
C VAL A 201 -22.29 -4.24 9.19
N SER A 202 -21.38 -4.84 8.40
CA SER A 202 -20.80 -6.14 8.68
C SER A 202 -19.36 -5.97 9.11
N LEU A 203 -19.09 -6.23 10.39
CA LEU A 203 -17.74 -6.25 10.94
C LEU A 203 -17.18 -7.65 10.66
N SER A 204 -16.19 -7.71 9.78
CA SER A 204 -15.55 -8.95 9.34
C SER A 204 -14.07 -8.91 9.66
N VAL A 205 -13.60 -9.91 10.39
CA VAL A 205 -12.18 -10.11 10.70
C VAL A 205 -11.76 -11.53 10.35
N LYS A 206 -10.46 -11.73 10.14
CA LYS A 206 -9.86 -13.06 10.02
C LYS A 206 -8.73 -13.24 11.03
N VAL A 207 -8.65 -14.43 11.60
CA VAL A 207 -7.67 -14.79 12.64
C VAL A 207 -6.96 -16.08 12.23
N PRO A 208 -5.63 -16.19 12.37
CA PRO A 208 -4.92 -17.43 12.02
C PRO A 208 -5.44 -18.62 12.82
N LEU A 209 -5.61 -19.76 12.13
CA LEU A 209 -5.95 -21.01 12.79
C LEU A 209 -4.81 -21.43 13.74
N GLN A 210 -5.19 -21.88 14.92
CA GLN A 210 -4.25 -22.33 15.96
C GLN A 210 -4.17 -23.86 15.97
N THR A 211 -3.08 -24.38 16.53
CA THR A 211 -2.93 -25.81 16.81
C THR A 211 -2.83 -26.01 18.33
N PRO A 212 -3.76 -26.75 18.96
CA PRO A 212 -4.96 -27.37 18.37
C PRO A 212 -6.07 -26.33 18.03
N ILE A 213 -7.00 -26.70 17.14
CA ILE A 213 -7.94 -25.77 16.48
C ILE A 213 -8.91 -25.06 17.43
N GLU A 214 -9.24 -25.68 18.56
CA GLU A 214 -10.05 -25.13 19.65
C GLU A 214 -9.43 -23.89 20.29
N ASN A 215 -8.11 -23.69 20.13
CA ASN A 215 -7.43 -22.49 20.59
C ASN A 215 -7.63 -21.29 19.66
N THR A 216 -8.21 -21.50 18.48
CA THR A 216 -8.53 -20.42 17.54
C THR A 216 -9.67 -19.58 18.11
N PRO A 217 -9.49 -18.25 18.21
CA PRO A 217 -10.56 -17.35 18.65
C PRO A 217 -11.86 -17.58 17.88
N LYS A 218 -12.97 -17.56 18.61
CA LYS A 218 -14.33 -17.64 18.07
C LYS A 218 -15.09 -16.32 18.22
N SER A 219 -14.65 -15.46 19.14
CA SER A 219 -15.06 -14.06 19.19
C SER A 219 -13.87 -13.12 19.47
N VAL A 220 -13.98 -11.91 18.92
CA VAL A 220 -13.02 -10.82 19.06
C VAL A 220 -13.79 -9.55 19.41
N THR A 221 -13.46 -8.90 20.52
CA THR A 221 -14.02 -7.58 20.87
C THR A 221 -13.05 -6.50 20.44
N LEU A 222 -13.51 -5.56 19.61
CA LEU A 222 -12.76 -4.44 19.09
C LEU A 222 -13.22 -3.14 19.75
N THR A 223 -12.29 -2.27 20.14
CA THR A 223 -12.60 -0.89 20.54
C THR A 223 -12.59 -0.01 19.29
N MET A 224 -13.67 0.73 19.08
CA MET A 224 -13.87 1.56 17.90
C MET A 224 -14.44 2.92 18.26
N ILE A 225 -14.05 3.94 17.51
CA ILE A 225 -14.84 5.17 17.41
C ILE A 225 -15.82 5.04 16.26
N TYR A 226 -16.90 5.79 16.31
CA TYR A 226 -17.77 5.96 15.15
C TYR A 226 -17.90 7.43 14.82
N VAL A 227 -17.82 7.72 13.52
CA VAL A 227 -17.67 9.06 12.98
C VAL A 227 -18.64 9.26 11.82
N GLU A 228 -18.99 10.51 11.53
CA GLU A 228 -19.50 10.88 10.19
C GLU A 228 -18.27 11.22 9.32
N ASP A 229 -18.16 10.60 8.14
CA ASP A 229 -17.09 10.87 7.17
C ASP A 229 -17.66 11.63 5.96
N SER A 230 -17.13 12.81 5.67
CA SER A 230 -17.56 13.62 4.51
C SER A 230 -17.22 13.00 3.15
N ILE A 231 -16.32 12.01 3.08
CA ILE A 231 -15.88 11.37 1.84
C ILE A 231 -16.49 9.97 1.73
N ASN A 232 -17.43 9.80 0.80
CA ASN A 232 -17.92 8.47 0.43
C ASN A 232 -16.81 7.71 -0.30
N GLN A 233 -16.25 6.70 0.35
CA GLN A 233 -15.24 5.84 -0.25
C GLN A 233 -15.63 4.36 -0.20
N VAL A 234 -15.03 3.57 -1.07
CA VAL A 234 -15.14 2.10 -1.04
C VAL A 234 -13.73 1.52 -1.10
N THR A 235 -13.51 0.46 -0.34
CA THR A 235 -12.25 -0.28 -0.30
C THR A 235 -12.44 -1.66 -0.90
N GLU A 236 -11.48 -2.09 -1.71
CA GLU A 236 -11.28 -3.48 -2.11
C GLU A 236 -10.71 -4.28 -0.94
N SER A 237 -11.26 -5.44 -0.61
CA SER A 237 -10.63 -6.33 0.38
C SER A 237 -9.54 -7.19 -0.26
N LEU A 238 -8.58 -7.69 0.53
CA LEU A 238 -7.55 -8.59 0.01
C LEU A 238 -8.14 -9.87 -0.58
N GLU A 239 -9.24 -10.34 -0.01
CA GLU A 239 -9.97 -11.50 -0.51
C GLU A 239 -10.62 -11.18 -1.87
N GLU A 240 -11.27 -10.02 -2.01
CA GLU A 240 -11.91 -9.62 -3.27
C GLU A 240 -10.89 -9.47 -4.40
N LYS A 241 -9.73 -8.90 -4.09
CA LYS A 241 -8.61 -8.80 -5.02
C LYS A 241 -8.19 -10.15 -5.57
N GLN A 242 -8.17 -11.20 -4.74
CA GLN A 242 -7.81 -12.56 -5.18
C GLN A 242 -8.82 -13.15 -6.17
N LEU A 243 -10.07 -12.66 -6.17
CA LEU A 243 -11.12 -13.06 -7.10
C LEU A 243 -11.29 -12.06 -8.27
N GLY A 244 -10.30 -11.21 -8.52
CA GLY A 244 -10.27 -10.32 -9.69
C GLY A 244 -11.16 -9.09 -9.59
N SER A 245 -11.47 -8.61 -8.38
CA SER A 245 -12.04 -7.26 -8.15
C SER A 245 -13.42 -7.01 -8.79
N SER A 246 -14.11 -8.07 -9.21
CA SER A 246 -15.31 -7.98 -10.06
C SER A 246 -16.54 -7.37 -9.36
N GLY A 247 -16.62 -7.46 -8.03
CA GLY A 247 -17.70 -6.87 -7.23
C GLY A 247 -17.52 -5.39 -6.90
N LEU A 248 -16.32 -4.84 -7.05
CA LEU A 248 -15.96 -3.51 -6.56
C LEU A 248 -16.71 -2.40 -7.30
N ALA A 249 -16.82 -2.48 -8.63
CA ALA A 249 -17.51 -1.47 -9.43
C ALA A 249 -19.00 -1.31 -9.04
N ALA A 250 -19.68 -2.43 -8.77
CA ALA A 250 -21.07 -2.40 -8.33
C ALA A 250 -21.21 -1.75 -6.95
N ARG A 251 -20.28 -2.01 -6.02
CA ARG A 251 -20.28 -1.34 -4.70
C ARG A 251 -19.97 0.15 -4.79
N VAL A 252 -19.03 0.54 -5.65
CA VAL A 252 -18.72 1.96 -5.91
C VAL A 252 -19.95 2.71 -6.40
N ALA A 253 -20.67 2.13 -7.36
CA ALA A 253 -21.92 2.70 -7.86
C ALA A 253 -23.02 2.73 -6.78
N ALA A 254 -23.22 1.63 -6.05
CA ALA A 254 -24.25 1.53 -5.01
C ALA A 254 -23.99 2.50 -3.85
N ALA A 255 -22.74 2.74 -3.49
CA ALA A 255 -22.36 3.68 -2.42
C ALA A 255 -22.33 5.15 -2.89
N GLY A 256 -22.33 5.41 -4.19
CA GLY A 256 -22.05 6.74 -4.73
C GLY A 256 -20.67 7.24 -4.29
N ALA A 257 -19.66 6.37 -4.35
CA ALA A 257 -18.34 6.65 -3.82
C ALA A 257 -17.54 7.59 -4.74
N SER A 258 -16.99 8.66 -4.17
CA SER A 258 -16.09 9.59 -4.85
C SER A 258 -14.64 9.15 -4.80
N ARG A 259 -14.32 8.16 -3.95
CA ARG A 259 -12.97 7.62 -3.77
C ARG A 259 -13.00 6.09 -3.70
N VAL A 260 -12.03 5.45 -4.35
CA VAL A 260 -11.88 3.99 -4.34
C VAL A 260 -10.48 3.64 -3.89
N ASN A 261 -10.37 2.79 -2.89
CA ASN A 261 -9.11 2.34 -2.31
C ASN A 261 -8.88 0.89 -2.75
N VAL A 262 -7.74 0.65 -3.40
CA VAL A 262 -7.35 -0.68 -3.86
C VAL A 262 -6.00 -1.06 -3.27
N PHE A 263 -5.67 -2.35 -3.32
CA PHE A 263 -4.35 -2.83 -2.94
C PHE A 263 -3.49 -3.11 -4.18
N PRO A 264 -2.16 -3.10 -4.06
CA PRO A 264 -1.23 -3.33 -5.17
C PRO A 264 -1.53 -4.64 -5.94
N GLY A 265 -1.68 -4.54 -7.27
CA GLY A 265 -2.07 -5.67 -8.11
C GLY A 265 -3.56 -5.97 -8.09
N SER A 266 -4.40 -4.97 -7.82
CA SER A 266 -5.85 -5.02 -8.05
C SER A 266 -6.14 -5.16 -9.54
N ALA A 267 -7.22 -5.88 -9.87
CA ALA A 267 -7.74 -5.98 -11.23
C ALA A 267 -8.80 -4.89 -11.53
N TYR A 268 -9.07 -3.99 -10.57
CA TYR A 268 -10.00 -2.89 -10.77
C TYR A 268 -9.47 -1.89 -11.80
N THR A 269 -10.31 -1.55 -12.78
CA THR A 269 -9.94 -0.68 -13.91
C THR A 269 -10.49 0.74 -13.81
N GLY A 270 -11.30 1.03 -12.79
CA GLY A 270 -11.83 2.37 -12.53
C GLY A 270 -10.80 3.28 -11.84
N THR A 271 -11.13 4.56 -11.69
CA THR A 271 -10.29 5.52 -10.95
C THR A 271 -10.19 5.11 -9.49
N SER A 272 -8.97 4.83 -9.03
CA SER A 272 -8.69 4.40 -7.66
C SER A 272 -7.35 4.91 -7.16
N ARG A 273 -7.17 4.94 -5.84
CA ARG A 273 -5.87 5.10 -5.19
C ARG A 273 -5.39 3.77 -4.62
N THR A 274 -4.09 3.53 -4.68
CA THR A 274 -3.48 2.30 -4.17
C THR A 274 -2.92 2.55 -2.78
N LEU A 275 -3.32 1.75 -1.79
CA LEU A 275 -2.80 1.81 -0.43
C LEU A 275 -1.77 0.69 -0.22
N CYS A 276 -0.51 1.08 0.01
CA CYS A 276 0.61 0.14 0.05
C CYS A 276 1.04 -0.25 1.47
N SER A 277 0.60 0.51 2.45
CA SER A 277 0.85 0.26 3.86
C SER A 277 -0.40 0.60 4.66
N VAL A 278 -0.90 -0.38 5.41
CA VAL A 278 -2.04 -0.17 6.31
C VAL A 278 -1.69 -0.80 7.65
N PRO A 279 -1.18 -0.03 8.63
CA PRO A 279 -0.93 -0.54 9.97
C PRO A 279 -2.26 -0.91 10.65
N ILE A 280 -2.25 -2.02 11.37
CA ILE A 280 -3.38 -2.51 12.17
C ILE A 280 -3.10 -2.51 13.67
N SER A 281 -1.88 -2.15 14.05
CA SER A 281 -1.51 -1.79 15.43
C SER A 281 -0.70 -0.51 15.42
N GLY A 282 -0.73 0.19 16.55
CA GLY A 282 0.21 1.24 16.88
C GLY A 282 1.55 0.68 17.35
N GLY A 283 2.31 1.55 18.02
CA GLY A 283 3.59 1.21 18.64
C GLY A 283 4.81 1.41 17.73
N ALA A 284 6.00 1.14 18.28
CA ALA A 284 7.28 1.33 17.58
C ALA A 284 7.52 0.29 16.46
N THR A 285 6.87 -0.88 16.56
CA THR A 285 6.94 -1.97 15.57
C THR A 285 5.53 -2.42 15.21
N PRO A 286 4.81 -1.62 14.40
CA PRO A 286 3.42 -1.89 14.08
C PRO A 286 3.26 -3.17 13.25
N ALA A 287 2.14 -3.87 13.47
CA ALA A 287 1.64 -4.91 12.60
C ALA A 287 0.82 -4.30 11.47
N TYR A 288 0.69 -5.02 10.35
CA TYR A 288 0.13 -4.49 9.12
C TYR A 288 -0.85 -5.46 8.45
N LEU A 289 -1.91 -4.91 7.86
CA LEU A 289 -2.77 -5.62 6.91
C LEU A 289 -2.00 -5.85 5.60
N ILE A 290 -1.34 -4.80 5.12
CA ILE A 290 -0.40 -4.83 4.02
C ILE A 290 0.79 -3.95 4.40
N ASN A 291 2.01 -4.42 4.12
CA ASN A 291 3.23 -3.67 4.34
C ASN A 291 4.16 -3.85 3.15
N GLN A 292 3.83 -3.18 2.04
CA GLN A 292 4.67 -3.15 0.85
C GLN A 292 5.56 -1.90 0.82
N THR A 293 6.06 -1.47 1.99
CA THR A 293 7.10 -0.44 2.08
C THR A 293 8.42 -0.88 1.45
N GLN A 294 8.64 -2.19 1.30
CA GLN A 294 9.63 -2.71 0.37
C GLN A 294 9.03 -2.73 -1.04
N LYS A 295 9.46 -1.79 -1.87
CA LYS A 295 9.20 -1.72 -3.31
C LYS A 295 9.38 -3.10 -3.96
N PRO A 296 8.32 -3.87 -4.28
CA PRO A 296 8.45 -5.03 -5.14
C PRO A 296 8.67 -4.45 -6.52
N GLN A 297 9.93 -4.43 -6.93
CA GLN A 297 10.33 -3.78 -8.14
C GLN A 297 10.08 -4.74 -9.31
N ILE A 298 8.85 -4.76 -9.79
CA ILE A 298 8.48 -5.55 -10.97
C ILE A 298 7.52 -4.71 -11.83
N TRP A 299 7.96 -4.39 -13.03
CA TRP A 299 7.12 -3.91 -14.12
C TRP A 299 7.50 -4.66 -15.41
N PRO A 300 6.57 -4.77 -16.38
CA PRO A 300 6.45 -5.89 -17.30
C PRO A 300 7.47 -5.84 -18.44
N THR A 301 7.56 -6.98 -19.07
CA THR A 301 8.28 -7.30 -20.30
C THR A 301 7.97 -6.34 -21.46
N PHE A 302 9.01 -5.94 -22.21
CA PHE A 302 8.85 -5.51 -23.61
C PHE A 302 9.52 -6.56 -24.51
N SER A 303 8.76 -7.08 -25.48
CA SER A 303 9.24 -8.01 -26.50
C SER A 303 9.96 -7.28 -27.65
N ALA A 304 10.78 -8.07 -28.33
CA ALA A 304 11.91 -7.72 -29.19
C ALA A 304 11.55 -7.29 -30.64
N GLN A 305 12.59 -7.06 -31.45
CA GLN A 305 12.48 -6.88 -32.90
C GLN A 305 11.76 -8.07 -33.57
N GLY A 306 10.65 -7.79 -34.24
CA GLY A 306 9.89 -8.72 -35.08
C GLY A 306 8.38 -8.58 -34.86
N THR A 307 7.61 -8.48 -35.95
CA THR A 307 6.14 -8.33 -35.90
C THR A 307 5.51 -9.57 -35.24
N LEU A 308 4.91 -9.41 -34.05
CA LEU A 308 4.22 -10.46 -33.30
C LEU A 308 2.88 -9.95 -32.72
N PRO A 309 1.88 -10.84 -32.52
CA PRO A 309 0.48 -10.47 -32.34
C PRO A 309 0.23 -9.76 -31.01
N VAL A 310 -0.70 -8.80 -31.04
CA VAL A 310 -1.18 -8.04 -29.90
C VAL A 310 -1.76 -9.01 -28.84
N PRO A 311 -1.24 -9.05 -27.61
CA PRO A 311 -1.92 -9.74 -26.52
C PRO A 311 -3.26 -9.04 -26.28
N THR A 312 -4.36 -9.78 -26.37
CA THR A 312 -5.71 -9.24 -26.16
C THR A 312 -6.05 -8.98 -24.69
N THR A 313 -5.11 -9.22 -23.78
CA THR A 313 -5.28 -9.02 -22.34
C THR A 313 -4.16 -8.15 -21.76
N PRO A 314 -4.49 -6.99 -21.16
CA PRO A 314 -3.50 -6.12 -20.54
C PRO A 314 -2.94 -6.74 -19.26
N VAL A 315 -1.61 -6.80 -19.12
CA VAL A 315 -0.92 -7.14 -17.87
C VAL A 315 -0.74 -5.86 -17.06
N LEU A 316 -1.55 -5.69 -16.02
CA LEU A 316 -1.40 -4.63 -15.02
C LEU A 316 -0.30 -5.03 -14.04
N ALA A 317 0.84 -4.36 -14.06
CA ALA A 317 1.64 -4.24 -12.84
C ALA A 317 1.16 -2.96 -12.10
N SER A 318 1.51 -2.80 -10.83
CA SER A 318 1.10 -1.63 -10.03
C SER A 318 2.28 -1.17 -9.19
N TYR A 319 2.55 0.14 -9.22
CA TYR A 319 3.63 0.82 -8.53
C TYR A 319 3.02 1.42 -7.28
N CYS A 320 3.73 1.29 -6.17
CA CYS A 320 3.35 1.85 -4.90
C CYS A 320 3.89 3.27 -4.77
N ASP A 321 3.09 4.25 -5.15
CA ASP A 321 3.18 5.61 -4.63
C ASP A 321 1.95 5.83 -3.75
N ASP A 322 2.17 6.06 -2.45
CA ASP A 322 1.13 6.39 -1.48
C ASP A 322 0.69 7.85 -1.62
N GLN A 323 1.47 8.67 -2.32
CA GLN A 323 1.08 10.01 -2.73
C GLN A 323 0.46 9.95 -4.13
N ALA A 324 -0.61 10.70 -4.35
CA ALA A 324 -1.06 10.99 -5.70
C ALA A 324 0.14 11.54 -6.51
N GLY A 325 0.73 10.69 -7.37
CA GLY A 325 1.90 11.08 -8.14
C GLY A 325 1.61 12.34 -8.98
N PRO A 326 2.63 13.18 -9.27
CA PRO A 326 2.43 14.40 -10.03
C PRO A 326 1.89 14.06 -11.42
N VAL A 327 0.68 14.53 -11.71
CA VAL A 327 0.15 14.59 -13.07
C VAL A 327 1.01 15.61 -13.83
N LEU A 328 1.90 15.13 -14.69
CA LEU A 328 2.60 16.00 -15.64
C LEU A 328 1.60 16.46 -16.71
N SER A 329 0.89 17.55 -16.42
CA SER A 329 0.03 18.25 -17.39
C SER A 329 0.85 19.31 -18.13
N GLY A 330 1.09 19.10 -19.42
CA GLY A 330 1.73 20.09 -20.27
C GLY A 330 2.43 19.51 -21.49
N SER A 331 2.28 20.18 -22.63
CA SER A 331 2.87 19.82 -23.91
C SER A 331 4.40 19.91 -23.89
N THR A 332 5.04 18.80 -24.28
CA THR A 332 6.42 18.56 -24.73
C THR A 332 7.60 18.71 -23.74
N PRO A 333 7.79 17.74 -22.82
CA PRO A 333 9.06 17.47 -22.14
C PRO A 333 10.00 16.50 -22.92
N GLN A 334 9.75 16.27 -24.23
CA GLN A 334 10.51 15.32 -25.06
C GLN A 334 12.04 15.53 -25.00
N ASN A 335 12.50 16.73 -24.65
CA ASN A 335 13.91 17.08 -24.61
C ASN A 335 14.53 17.10 -23.20
N GLN A 336 13.88 16.61 -22.13
CA GLN A 336 14.26 17.01 -20.75
C GLN A 336 14.50 15.86 -19.75
N LEU A 337 14.48 14.60 -20.19
CA LEU A 337 14.72 13.43 -19.32
C LEU A 337 16.11 12.82 -19.54
N VAL A 338 16.77 12.49 -18.44
CA VAL A 338 18.03 11.74 -18.40
C VAL A 338 17.80 10.43 -17.65
N ILE A 339 18.27 9.32 -18.22
CA ILE A 339 18.26 7.99 -17.60
C ILE A 339 19.71 7.52 -17.48
N GLN A 340 20.17 7.16 -16.28
CA GLN A 340 21.55 6.74 -16.02
C GLN A 340 21.60 5.42 -15.26
N ALA A 341 22.25 4.42 -15.83
CA ALA A 341 22.54 3.18 -15.13
C ALA A 341 23.63 3.34 -14.07
N LEU A 342 23.39 2.73 -12.91
CA LEU A 342 24.27 2.81 -11.76
C LEU A 342 25.40 1.79 -11.82
N GLN A 343 25.18 0.61 -12.42
CA GLN A 343 26.18 -0.45 -12.50
C GLN A 343 27.06 -0.37 -13.74
N THR A 344 26.51 0.05 -14.88
CA THR A 344 27.26 0.13 -16.15
C THR A 344 27.70 1.56 -16.48
N GLY A 345 27.23 2.56 -15.73
CA GLY A 345 27.46 3.98 -16.03
C GLY A 345 26.76 4.47 -17.29
N LYS A 346 25.95 3.63 -17.94
CA LYS A 346 25.30 3.95 -19.21
C LYS A 346 24.27 5.06 -19.07
N ARG A 347 24.43 6.14 -19.84
CA ARG A 347 23.56 7.32 -19.79
C ARG A 347 22.81 7.52 -21.10
N LEU A 348 21.51 7.74 -21.00
CA LEU A 348 20.61 8.10 -22.09
C LEU A 348 20.07 9.50 -21.81
N SER A 349 20.10 10.36 -22.81
CA SER A 349 19.59 11.72 -22.71
C SER A 349 19.00 12.15 -24.04
N ALA A 350 17.91 12.91 -23.99
CA ALA A 350 17.30 13.50 -25.18
C ALA A 350 18.18 14.56 -25.88
N PHE A 351 19.30 14.96 -25.26
CA PHE A 351 20.16 16.07 -25.71
C PHE A 351 21.31 15.65 -26.66
N ASN A 352 21.62 14.35 -26.81
CA ASN A 352 22.86 13.93 -27.47
C ASN A 352 22.64 12.65 -28.28
N SER A 353 23.10 12.64 -29.53
CA SER A 353 23.02 11.54 -30.50
C SER A 353 23.85 10.28 -30.17
N PHE A 354 24.32 10.14 -28.93
CA PHE A 354 25.20 9.03 -28.52
C PHE A 354 24.49 7.75 -28.09
N ASN A 355 23.15 7.74 -28.00
CA ASN A 355 22.32 6.53 -27.95
C ASN A 355 20.90 6.89 -28.42
N ALA A 356 20.65 6.78 -29.73
CA ALA A 356 19.38 7.18 -30.33
C ALA A 356 18.20 6.34 -29.80
N GLY A 357 17.10 7.02 -29.44
CA GLY A 357 15.83 6.43 -29.05
C GLY A 357 14.74 7.50 -29.02
N THR A 358 13.47 7.12 -29.18
CA THR A 358 12.32 8.04 -29.21
C THR A 358 11.54 8.00 -27.91
N PHE A 359 11.18 9.17 -27.39
CA PHE A 359 10.25 9.31 -26.26
C PHE A 359 8.83 9.62 -26.78
N SER A 360 7.83 8.86 -26.30
CA SER A 360 6.42 9.08 -26.62
C SER A 360 5.56 9.13 -25.35
N GLN A 361 4.49 9.92 -25.37
CA GLN A 361 3.49 9.97 -24.30
C GLN A 361 2.19 9.34 -24.76
N THR A 362 1.61 8.43 -23.98
CA THR A 362 0.27 7.86 -24.23
C THR A 362 -0.46 7.76 -22.90
N GLY A 363 -1.64 8.38 -22.78
CA GLY A 363 -2.47 8.27 -21.58
C GLY A 363 -1.82 8.76 -20.28
N GLY A 364 -0.95 9.79 -20.35
CA GLY A 364 -0.21 10.30 -19.18
C GLY A 364 1.03 9.49 -18.81
N GLN A 365 1.31 8.36 -19.48
CA GLN A 365 2.52 7.56 -19.30
C GLN A 365 3.59 7.92 -20.34
N TRP A 366 4.85 7.96 -19.89
CA TRP A 366 6.01 8.18 -20.74
C TRP A 366 6.64 6.84 -21.15
N ARG A 367 6.95 6.71 -22.44
CA ARG A 367 7.61 5.53 -23.01
C ARG A 367 8.88 5.95 -23.72
N TYR A 368 9.98 5.27 -23.44
CA TYR A 368 11.22 5.37 -24.20
C TYR A 368 11.38 4.15 -25.10
N THR A 369 11.73 4.37 -26.36
CA THR A 369 11.97 3.31 -27.36
C THR A 369 13.39 3.45 -27.92
N PRO A 370 14.32 2.54 -27.62
CA PRO A 370 15.69 2.59 -28.12
C PRO A 370 15.72 2.32 -29.64
N THR A 371 16.58 3.02 -30.37
CA THR A 371 16.77 2.83 -31.83
C THR A 371 17.70 1.64 -32.13
N VAL A 372 18.52 1.17 -31.18
CA VAL A 372 19.45 0.03 -31.36
C VAL A 372 19.59 -0.79 -30.07
N GLY A 373 19.24 -2.09 -30.13
CA GLY A 373 19.50 -3.10 -29.06
C GLY A 373 18.83 -2.80 -27.70
N ALA A 374 18.80 -3.79 -26.80
CA ALA A 374 18.35 -3.57 -25.44
C ALA A 374 19.32 -2.59 -24.73
N PRO A 375 18.89 -1.37 -24.34
CA PRO A 375 19.80 -0.35 -23.84
C PRO A 375 20.24 -0.64 -22.41
N PHE A 376 19.52 -1.47 -21.67
CA PHE A 376 19.90 -1.86 -20.32
C PHE A 376 19.71 -3.37 -20.15
N LYS A 377 20.54 -3.98 -19.31
CA LYS A 377 20.53 -5.41 -19.02
C LYS A 377 19.51 -5.75 -17.93
N PRO A 378 18.95 -6.97 -17.94
CA PRO A 378 18.18 -7.47 -16.81
C PRO A 378 19.01 -7.38 -15.51
N GLY A 379 18.41 -6.87 -14.45
CA GLY A 379 19.03 -6.65 -13.15
C GLY A 379 19.74 -5.31 -12.97
N GLU A 380 19.88 -4.49 -14.01
CA GLU A 380 20.55 -3.19 -13.95
C GLU A 380 19.67 -2.10 -13.32
N GLU A 381 20.20 -1.33 -12.36
CA GLU A 381 19.53 -0.18 -11.77
C GLU A 381 19.79 1.09 -12.59
N VAL A 382 18.75 1.89 -12.80
CA VAL A 382 18.79 3.15 -13.53
C VAL A 382 18.15 4.28 -12.72
N GLU A 383 18.73 5.46 -12.82
CA GLU A 383 18.30 6.70 -12.21
C GLU A 383 17.69 7.62 -13.27
N VAL A 384 16.50 8.18 -13.04
CA VAL A 384 15.79 9.06 -13.96
C VAL A 384 15.65 10.43 -13.35
N THR A 385 16.17 11.43 -14.06
CA THR A 385 16.18 12.84 -13.64
C THR A 385 15.56 13.70 -14.72
N ALA A 386 14.71 14.65 -14.33
CA ALA A 386 14.27 15.73 -15.21
C ALA A 386 15.27 16.89 -15.11
N VAL A 387 15.76 17.36 -16.25
CA VAL A 387 16.77 18.40 -16.33
C VAL A 387 16.21 19.61 -17.09
N GLY A 388 15.71 20.58 -16.31
CA GLY A 388 15.27 21.91 -16.79
C GLY A 388 13.86 21.98 -17.39
N GLY A 389 13.19 23.13 -17.22
CA GLY A 389 11.82 23.40 -17.68
C GLY A 389 10.78 23.45 -16.55
N SER A 390 9.56 23.91 -16.84
CA SER A 390 8.42 23.96 -15.89
C SER A 390 7.87 22.59 -15.46
N ALA A 391 8.48 21.49 -15.93
CA ALA A 391 8.22 20.13 -15.50
C ALA A 391 9.31 19.70 -14.51
N ALA A 392 9.02 19.82 -13.22
CA ALA A 392 9.87 19.28 -12.16
C ALA A 392 9.39 17.86 -11.81
N LEU A 393 10.29 16.87 -11.83
CA LEU A 393 10.12 15.72 -10.94
C LEU A 393 10.35 16.24 -9.52
N SER A 394 9.48 15.89 -8.57
CA SER A 394 9.67 16.25 -7.15
C SER A 394 10.94 15.64 -6.55
N ALA A 395 11.46 14.57 -7.16
CA ALA A 395 12.74 13.95 -6.85
C ALA A 395 13.25 13.09 -8.03
N THR A 396 14.56 12.83 -8.03
CA THR A 396 15.17 11.82 -8.90
C THR A 396 14.62 10.42 -8.57
N GLN A 397 14.22 9.66 -9.60
CA GLN A 397 13.62 8.34 -9.44
C GLN A 397 14.61 7.22 -9.77
N ARG A 398 14.48 6.05 -9.14
CA ARG A 398 15.33 4.88 -9.40
C ARG A 398 14.50 3.67 -9.79
N PHE A 399 14.96 2.93 -10.79
CA PHE A 399 14.33 1.74 -11.36
C PHE A 399 15.39 0.65 -11.51
N ARG A 400 14.96 -0.59 -11.71
CA ARG A 400 15.79 -1.74 -12.09
C ARG A 400 15.13 -2.47 -13.23
N ILE A 401 15.92 -2.82 -14.22
CA ILE A 401 15.46 -3.34 -15.50
C ILE A 401 15.20 -4.83 -15.33
N THR A 402 13.98 -5.29 -15.56
CA THR A 402 13.62 -6.71 -15.49
C THR A 402 13.39 -7.22 -16.91
N GLY A 403 14.26 -8.12 -17.39
CA GLY A 403 14.20 -8.63 -18.76
C GLY A 403 12.89 -9.35 -19.08
N ALA A 404 12.50 -9.35 -20.37
CA ALA A 404 11.44 -10.21 -20.86
C ALA A 404 11.93 -11.63 -21.14
N ALA A 405 11.19 -12.64 -20.68
CA ALA A 405 11.48 -14.04 -21.00
C ALA A 405 11.08 -14.36 -22.45
N GLU A 406 12.01 -14.92 -23.22
CA GLU A 406 11.89 -16.24 -23.85
C GLU A 406 13.28 -16.69 -24.34
N GLY A 407 13.65 -17.96 -24.12
CA GLY A 407 14.65 -18.65 -24.95
C GLY A 407 15.93 -19.22 -24.33
N ALA A 408 16.23 -19.06 -23.03
CA ALA A 408 17.36 -19.76 -22.42
C ALA A 408 17.05 -20.18 -20.97
N THR A 409 16.38 -21.32 -20.81
CA THR A 409 16.20 -21.97 -19.49
C THR A 409 17.44 -22.82 -19.12
N GLY A 410 18.63 -22.31 -19.37
CA GLY A 410 19.87 -23.00 -19.07
C GLY A 410 21.04 -22.03 -18.95
N PHE A 411 21.97 -22.35 -18.05
CA PHE A 411 23.29 -21.74 -18.11
C PHE A 411 23.92 -22.11 -19.46
N ASN A 412 24.55 -21.14 -20.12
CA ASN A 412 25.47 -21.46 -21.20
C ASN A 412 26.51 -22.47 -20.70
N ALA A 413 27.01 -23.33 -21.59
CA ALA A 413 28.07 -24.26 -21.22
C ALA A 413 29.22 -23.50 -20.53
N PRO A 414 29.77 -24.02 -19.42
CA PRO A 414 30.79 -23.30 -18.65
C PRO A 414 31.97 -22.98 -19.57
N THR A 415 32.29 -21.69 -19.65
CA THR A 415 33.49 -21.23 -20.36
C THR A 415 34.65 -21.27 -19.38
N THR A 416 35.62 -22.14 -19.62
CA THR A 416 36.84 -22.19 -18.81
C THR A 416 37.78 -21.06 -19.25
N ILE A 417 38.07 -20.15 -18.33
CA ILE A 417 39.03 -19.07 -18.53
C ILE A 417 40.29 -19.42 -17.74
N THR A 418 41.43 -19.53 -18.42
CA THR A 418 42.72 -19.76 -17.77
C THR A 418 43.11 -18.52 -16.96
N THR A 419 43.21 -18.67 -15.64
CA THR A 419 43.76 -17.67 -14.72
C THR A 419 45.26 -17.90 -14.48
N GLY A 420 45.95 -16.95 -13.86
CA GLY A 420 47.27 -17.21 -13.26
C GLY A 420 47.20 -18.16 -12.05
N ASP A 421 48.33 -18.37 -11.39
CA ASP A 421 48.44 -19.30 -10.25
C ASP A 421 47.65 -18.81 -9.02
N THR A 422 46.86 -19.72 -8.42
CA THR A 422 46.13 -19.52 -7.15
C THR A 422 45.22 -18.27 -7.11
N PRO A 423 44.18 -18.16 -7.96
CA PRO A 423 43.19 -17.11 -7.82
C PRO A 423 42.38 -17.31 -6.53
N TRP A 424 42.24 -16.27 -5.73
CA TRP A 424 41.54 -16.34 -4.43
C TRP A 424 40.27 -15.48 -4.37
N SER A 425 40.05 -14.62 -5.38
CA SER A 425 38.82 -13.86 -5.52
C SER A 425 38.53 -13.54 -7.00
N VAL A 426 37.32 -13.10 -7.29
CA VAL A 426 36.91 -12.63 -8.62
C VAL A 426 35.92 -11.48 -8.46
N ALA A 427 36.01 -10.47 -9.33
CA ALA A 427 35.09 -9.35 -9.40
C ALA A 427 34.65 -9.14 -10.86
N LEU A 428 33.41 -8.69 -11.04
CA LEU A 428 32.82 -8.37 -12.34
C LEU A 428 32.42 -6.89 -12.38
N GLY A 429 32.68 -6.21 -13.50
CA GLY A 429 32.29 -4.82 -13.71
C GLY A 429 32.59 -4.35 -15.14
N ASP A 430 31.92 -3.31 -15.62
CA ASP A 430 32.27 -2.67 -16.91
C ASP A 430 33.36 -1.64 -16.66
N LEU A 431 34.61 -2.05 -16.83
CA LEU A 431 35.77 -1.25 -16.40
C LEU A 431 36.27 -0.31 -17.51
N ASN A 432 35.93 -0.61 -18.76
CA ASN A 432 36.33 0.18 -19.93
C ASN A 432 35.18 1.04 -20.50
N GLY A 433 33.96 0.90 -19.97
CA GLY A 433 32.80 1.71 -20.34
C GLY A 433 32.17 1.31 -21.67
N ASP A 434 32.42 0.10 -22.16
CA ASP A 434 31.93 -0.39 -23.46
C ASP A 434 30.55 -1.08 -23.39
N GLY A 435 29.98 -1.21 -22.20
CA GLY A 435 28.69 -1.85 -21.95
C GLY A 435 28.74 -3.36 -21.75
N ARG A 436 29.93 -3.99 -21.71
CA ARG A 436 30.11 -5.44 -21.43
C ARG A 436 30.68 -5.63 -20.02
N LEU A 437 30.39 -6.79 -19.40
CA LEU A 437 31.00 -7.12 -18.12
C LEU A 437 32.42 -7.62 -18.36
N ASP A 438 33.38 -6.97 -17.74
CA ASP A 438 34.75 -7.43 -17.62
C ASP A 438 34.93 -8.22 -16.33
N MET A 439 35.85 -9.18 -16.35
CA MET A 439 36.23 -9.97 -15.18
C MET A 439 37.64 -9.58 -14.72
N ILE A 440 37.77 -9.24 -13.44
CA ILE A 440 39.04 -9.09 -12.75
C ILE A 440 39.23 -10.26 -11.79
N HIS A 441 40.43 -10.83 -11.78
CA HIS A 441 40.88 -11.72 -10.72
C HIS A 441 42.32 -11.37 -10.29
N PRO A 442 42.63 -11.36 -8.98
CA PRO A 442 43.99 -11.36 -8.50
C PRO A 442 44.59 -12.78 -8.60
N HIS A 443 45.84 -12.87 -9.00
CA HIS A 443 46.61 -14.11 -8.96
C HIS A 443 47.95 -13.89 -8.23
N TYR A 444 48.50 -14.96 -7.64
CA TYR A 444 49.82 -14.94 -7.01
C TYR A 444 50.84 -15.38 -8.06
N GLY A 445 51.70 -14.47 -8.51
CA GLY A 445 52.77 -14.81 -9.45
C GLY A 445 53.75 -15.81 -8.85
N GLY A 446 53.64 -17.08 -9.24
CA GLY A 446 54.65 -18.10 -8.96
C GLY A 446 55.93 -17.84 -9.76
N SER A 447 56.86 -17.11 -9.16
CA SER A 447 58.30 -17.04 -9.52
C SER A 447 58.66 -16.58 -10.95
N ARG A 448 58.91 -15.27 -11.14
CA ARG A 448 60.19 -14.78 -11.70
C ARG A 448 60.59 -13.48 -11.00
N TRP A 449 61.84 -13.46 -10.55
CA TRP A 449 62.42 -12.55 -9.58
C TRP A 449 62.37 -11.06 -9.96
N ALA A 450 61.64 -10.26 -9.18
CA ALA A 450 62.09 -8.95 -8.69
C ALA A 450 61.25 -8.58 -7.45
N SER A 451 61.93 -8.22 -6.38
CA SER A 451 61.42 -7.87 -5.06
C SER A 451 60.25 -6.88 -5.07
N GLY A 452 59.06 -7.36 -4.70
CA GLY A 452 57.88 -6.57 -4.36
C GLY A 452 56.65 -7.46 -4.41
N TRP A 453 55.80 -7.41 -3.37
CA TRP A 453 54.49 -8.06 -3.38
C TRP A 453 53.62 -7.40 -4.46
N ALA A 454 53.79 -7.80 -5.72
CA ALA A 454 53.02 -7.29 -6.83
C ALA A 454 51.80 -8.20 -7.02
N MET A 455 50.62 -7.65 -6.71
CA MET A 455 49.36 -8.23 -7.16
C MET A 455 49.21 -7.88 -8.65
N GLU A 456 49.42 -8.83 -9.55
CA GLU A 456 49.09 -8.65 -10.96
C GLU A 456 47.60 -8.92 -11.17
N MET A 457 46.92 -8.01 -11.86
CA MET A 457 45.48 -8.13 -12.16
C MET A 457 45.30 -8.53 -13.63
N GLY A 458 44.63 -9.65 -13.87
CA GLY A 458 44.20 -10.05 -15.21
C GLY A 458 42.84 -9.45 -15.54
N LEU A 459 42.73 -8.76 -16.68
CA LEU A 459 41.46 -8.26 -17.22
C LEU A 459 41.04 -9.14 -18.40
N PHE A 460 39.89 -9.80 -18.31
CA PHE A 460 39.38 -10.65 -19.39
C PHE A 460 37.99 -10.18 -19.83
N ARG A 461 37.81 -10.09 -21.16
CA ARG A 461 36.54 -9.72 -21.78
C ARG A 461 35.69 -10.97 -21.98
N LEU A 462 34.47 -10.98 -21.47
CA LEU A 462 33.55 -12.09 -21.69
C LEU A 462 32.94 -12.02 -23.11
N PRO A 463 32.77 -13.16 -23.81
CA PRO A 463 32.06 -13.18 -25.09
C PRO A 463 30.60 -12.71 -24.92
N PRO A 464 29.95 -12.19 -25.98
CA PRO A 464 28.52 -11.87 -25.93
C PRO A 464 27.74 -13.13 -25.53
N MET A 465 26.95 -13.00 -24.46
CA MET A 465 26.00 -14.04 -24.03
C MET A 465 24.73 -14.02 -24.88
#